data_AF-A0A6I8VNT2-F1
#
_entry.id   AF-A0A6I8VNT2-F1
#
_cell.length_a   1.000
_cell.length_b   1.000
_cell.length_c   1.000
_cell.angle_alpha   90.00
_cell.angle_beta   90.00
_cell.angle_gamma   90.00
#
_symmetry.space_group_name_H-M   'P 1'
#
loop_
_entity.id
_entity.type
_entity.pdbx_description
1 polymer ?
#
loop_
_entity_poly.entity_id
_entity_poly.type
_entity_poly.pdbx_seq_one_letter_code
_entity_poly.pdbx_strand_id
1 'polypeptide(L)'
;MYGFVNYALELLVLKHFGEELWEKIKKKAMVSMEGQFLVRQIYDDEITYNLIGAAVEILNIPADDILELFGKTFFEFCQDSGYDKILQVLGATPRDFLQNLDALHDHLGTLYPGMRAPSFRCTEKDGELLLHYYSERPGLEHIVIGIVKAVASKLHGVEVEIDIVKRKGEPIDEAEKLRALAREQQQLETDAATAAAAALAPPTDAERNNNHNPSSNNGLANNSNGANVNINNNNDGQENASETEPSIALPGGPVPQDSFDCDGDKEQKCLRLLKNKSDDIERYDHVQFVIREINVADKSQVDAKKDEVPDDMEFLCEAPLISPATFCKVFPFHLMFDRQMRIVQAGKAVSRVIPRVAEENCSLIEVVEAIRPHLQLNFENILSHINTIYVLQTRQGAMSSRHEQRFLRLKGQMMYIPETDRILFQCYPSVMNLDDLTKKGLYISDVPLHDAARDLVLLSEKFEAEYKLTKNLEMLTDKLQQTFRDLESEKQKTDRLLYSVLPKSVANELRHQRPVPPKRYDSVTLMFSGIVGFGLYCAANTDPDGAMKIVKMLNELYTVFDALTDSKRNLNVYKPQRFSGHLITIFATQPKRCNFWLHLWVTCQMSIRKH
;
A
#
# COMPACT_ATOMS: atom_id res chain seq x y z
N MET A 1 8.78 -25.61 -4.98
CA MET A 1 7.47 -24.95 -5.15
C MET A 1 7.05 -24.28 -3.85
N TYR A 2 6.14 -23.31 -3.90
CA TYR A 2 5.57 -22.75 -2.67
C TYR A 2 4.71 -23.78 -1.94
N GLY A 3 4.77 -23.77 -0.61
CA GLY A 3 3.95 -24.61 0.25
C GLY A 3 2.46 -24.42 0.02
N PHE A 4 2.03 -23.25 -0.46
CA PHE A 4 0.66 -23.00 -0.91
C PHE A 4 0.19 -24.02 -1.96
N VAL A 5 1.05 -24.36 -2.92
CA VAL A 5 0.72 -25.34 -3.98
C VAL A 5 0.75 -26.77 -3.44
N ASN A 6 1.75 -27.11 -2.61
CA ASN A 6 1.85 -28.43 -2.00
C ASN A 6 0.71 -28.71 -1.02
N TYR A 7 0.25 -27.69 -0.28
CA TYR A 7 -0.89 -27.78 0.60
C TYR A 7 -2.20 -27.97 -0.17
N ALA A 8 -2.35 -27.30 -1.31
CA ALA A 8 -3.50 -27.56 -2.19
C ALA A 8 -3.49 -29.01 -2.73
N LEU A 9 -2.32 -29.58 -3.01
CA LEU A 9 -2.18 -30.97 -3.45
C LEU A 9 -2.53 -31.95 -2.32
N GLU A 10 -2.10 -31.65 -1.09
CA GLU A 10 -2.51 -32.37 0.12
C GLU A 10 -4.04 -32.34 0.28
N LEU A 11 -4.65 -31.15 0.17
CA LEU A 11 -6.11 -30.98 0.27
C LEU A 11 -6.87 -31.73 -0.82
N LEU A 12 -6.35 -31.76 -2.06
CA LEU A 12 -6.91 -32.57 -3.14
C LEU A 12 -7.00 -34.03 -2.71
N VAL A 13 -5.89 -34.61 -2.24
CA VAL A 13 -5.86 -36.01 -1.85
C VAL A 13 -6.79 -36.29 -0.67
N LEU A 14 -6.76 -35.42 0.36
CA LEU A 14 -7.61 -35.56 1.54
C LEU A 14 -9.10 -35.49 1.20
N LYS A 15 -9.52 -34.57 0.32
CA LYS A 15 -10.93 -34.36 -0.06
C LYS A 15 -11.48 -35.48 -0.94
N HIS A 16 -10.68 -36.00 -1.88
CA HIS A 16 -11.14 -36.98 -2.87
C HIS A 16 -10.83 -38.44 -2.51
N PHE A 17 -9.72 -38.71 -1.81
CA PHE A 17 -9.21 -40.06 -1.57
C PHE A 17 -9.02 -40.39 -0.08
N GLY A 18 -9.09 -39.39 0.82
CA GLY A 18 -9.01 -39.57 2.26
C GLY A 18 -7.59 -39.64 2.83
N GLU A 19 -7.50 -39.62 4.16
CA GLU A 19 -6.25 -39.50 4.92
C GLU A 19 -5.35 -40.74 4.80
N GLU A 20 -5.92 -41.95 4.72
CA GLU A 20 -5.13 -43.19 4.60
C GLU A 20 -4.30 -43.23 3.31
N LEU A 21 -4.84 -42.75 2.20
CA LEU A 21 -4.12 -42.69 0.93
C LEU A 21 -3.06 -41.57 0.94
N TRP A 22 -3.36 -40.45 1.59
CA TRP A 22 -2.38 -39.38 1.78
C TRP A 22 -1.13 -39.87 2.54
N GLU A 23 -1.31 -40.59 3.65
CA GLU A 23 -0.19 -41.16 4.40
C GLU A 23 0.64 -42.15 3.56
N LYS A 24 0.00 -42.97 2.72
CA LYS A 24 0.70 -43.85 1.78
C LYS A 24 1.51 -43.07 0.75
N ILE A 25 0.95 -41.99 0.21
CA ILE A 25 1.61 -41.10 -0.77
C ILE A 25 2.81 -40.41 -0.11
N LYS A 26 2.65 -39.83 1.07
CA LYS A 26 3.75 -39.20 1.82
C LYS A 26 4.90 -40.18 2.08
N LYS A 27 4.57 -41.39 2.56
CA LYS A 27 5.56 -42.44 2.83
C LYS A 27 6.33 -42.86 1.58
N LYS A 28 5.63 -42.93 0.44
CA LYS A 28 6.23 -43.33 -0.84
C LYS A 28 7.06 -42.22 -1.48
N ALA A 29 6.61 -40.98 -1.40
CA ALA A 29 7.32 -39.80 -1.88
C ALA A 29 8.53 -39.40 -1.00
N MET A 30 8.84 -40.18 0.05
CA MET A 30 9.92 -39.95 1.01
C MET A 30 9.85 -38.57 1.70
N VAL A 31 8.64 -38.05 1.90
CA VAL A 31 8.44 -36.75 2.51
C VAL A 31 8.40 -36.92 4.04
N SER A 32 9.54 -36.69 4.68
CA SER A 32 9.75 -36.84 6.12
C SER A 32 9.30 -35.62 6.93
N MET A 33 8.04 -35.20 6.78
CA MET A 33 7.50 -34.06 7.52
C MET A 33 6.32 -34.46 8.40
N GLU A 34 6.36 -34.06 9.66
CA GLU A 34 5.24 -34.19 10.59
C GLU A 34 4.25 -33.04 10.36
N GLY A 35 2.98 -33.36 10.10
CA GLY A 35 1.91 -32.39 9.90
C GLY A 35 1.67 -31.98 8.45
N GLN A 36 1.09 -30.78 8.28
CA GLN A 36 0.66 -30.22 7.00
C GLN A 36 1.75 -29.34 6.35
N PHE A 37 1.64 -29.14 5.03
CA PHE A 37 2.50 -28.18 4.34
C PHE A 37 2.32 -26.74 4.85
N LEU A 38 3.42 -26.08 5.22
CA LEU A 38 3.39 -24.68 5.61
C LEU A 38 3.25 -23.80 4.38
N VAL A 39 2.09 -23.16 4.24
CA VAL A 39 1.67 -22.38 3.07
C VAL A 39 2.68 -21.31 2.62
N ARG A 40 3.38 -20.67 3.57
CA ARG A 40 4.35 -19.58 3.30
C ARG A 40 5.80 -20.03 3.16
N GLN A 41 6.08 -21.31 3.29
CA GLN A 41 7.42 -21.86 3.13
C GLN A 41 7.67 -22.27 1.67
N ILE A 42 8.89 -22.05 1.17
CA ILE A 42 9.31 -22.55 -0.14
C ILE A 42 9.96 -23.93 0.08
N TYR A 43 9.50 -24.91 -0.69
CA TYR A 43 10.03 -26.26 -0.72
C TYR A 43 10.75 -26.50 -2.06
N ASP A 44 11.59 -27.54 -2.15
CA ASP A 44 12.19 -27.93 -3.42
C ASP A 44 11.13 -28.44 -4.41
N ASP A 45 11.33 -28.18 -5.69
CA ASP A 45 10.39 -28.60 -6.75
C ASP A 45 10.29 -30.14 -6.82
N GLU A 46 11.38 -30.85 -6.48
CA GLU A 46 11.43 -32.32 -6.40
C GLU A 46 10.37 -32.90 -5.48
N ILE A 47 10.02 -32.22 -4.38
CA ILE A 47 8.99 -32.70 -3.45
C ILE A 47 7.64 -32.78 -4.16
N THR A 48 7.28 -31.76 -4.95
CA THR A 48 6.02 -31.77 -5.69
C THR A 48 6.02 -32.84 -6.78
N TYR A 49 7.12 -32.98 -7.53
CA TYR A 49 7.24 -34.03 -8.55
C TYR A 49 7.16 -35.43 -7.95
N ASN A 50 7.81 -35.67 -6.81
CA ASN A 50 7.79 -36.95 -6.11
C ASN A 50 6.39 -37.26 -5.55
N LEU A 51 5.67 -36.24 -5.05
CA LEU A 51 4.28 -36.40 -4.59
C LEU A 51 3.35 -36.79 -5.74
N ILE A 52 3.46 -36.11 -6.88
CA ILE A 52 2.66 -36.43 -8.07
C ILE A 52 3.01 -37.84 -8.58
N GLY A 53 4.30 -38.17 -8.70
CA GLY A 53 4.75 -39.51 -9.12
C GLY A 53 4.26 -40.62 -8.18
N ALA A 54 4.34 -40.40 -6.86
CA ALA A 54 3.80 -41.33 -5.88
C ALA A 54 2.27 -41.47 -5.97
N ALA A 55 1.55 -40.37 -6.23
CA ALA A 55 0.11 -40.37 -6.42
C ALA A 55 -0.30 -41.17 -7.66
N VAL A 56 0.40 -41.00 -8.79
CA VAL A 56 0.19 -41.79 -10.02
C VAL A 56 0.30 -43.29 -9.73
N GLU A 57 1.34 -43.71 -9.03
CA GLU A 57 1.56 -45.13 -8.75
C GLU A 57 0.58 -45.72 -7.72
N ILE A 58 0.11 -44.93 -6.75
CA ILE A 58 -0.80 -45.41 -5.69
C ILE A 58 -2.26 -45.38 -6.15
N LEU A 59 -2.67 -44.33 -6.85
CA LEU A 59 -4.03 -44.15 -7.34
C LEU A 59 -4.27 -44.91 -8.65
N ASN A 60 -3.20 -45.28 -9.37
CA ASN A 60 -3.26 -45.90 -10.68
C ASN A 60 -4.04 -45.04 -11.71
N ILE A 61 -3.85 -43.72 -11.61
CA ILE A 61 -4.41 -42.69 -12.51
C ILE A 61 -3.22 -42.02 -13.23
N PRO A 62 -3.31 -41.75 -14.54
CA PRO A 62 -2.28 -41.02 -15.27
C PRO A 62 -1.93 -39.66 -14.64
N ALA A 63 -0.67 -39.23 -14.80
CA ALA A 63 -0.21 -37.94 -14.26
C ALA A 63 -1.01 -36.76 -14.81
N ASP A 64 -1.35 -36.81 -16.09
CA ASP A 64 -2.09 -35.76 -16.81
C ASP A 64 -3.48 -35.52 -16.19
N ASP A 65 -4.20 -36.60 -15.90
CA ASP A 65 -5.52 -36.56 -15.26
C ASP A 65 -5.45 -36.05 -13.81
N ILE A 66 -4.42 -36.47 -13.05
CA ILE A 66 -4.18 -35.98 -11.68
C ILE A 66 -3.88 -34.48 -11.69
N LEU A 67 -3.06 -34.01 -12.63
CA LEU A 67 -2.70 -32.60 -12.76
C LEU A 67 -3.88 -31.74 -13.23
N GLU A 68 -4.72 -32.24 -14.14
CA GLU A 68 -5.95 -31.53 -14.52
C GLU A 68 -6.91 -31.43 -13.32
N LEU A 69 -7.12 -32.53 -12.59
CA LEU A 69 -7.93 -32.53 -11.38
C LEU A 69 -7.34 -31.58 -10.32
N PHE A 70 -6.02 -31.59 -10.17
CA PHE A 70 -5.31 -30.68 -9.28
C PHE A 70 -5.53 -29.22 -9.68
N GLY A 71 -5.47 -28.87 -10.97
CA GLY A 71 -5.74 -27.51 -11.44
C GLY A 71 -7.15 -27.03 -11.06
N LYS A 72 -8.17 -27.90 -11.19
CA LYS A 72 -9.55 -27.58 -10.78
C LYS A 72 -9.67 -27.35 -9.27
N THR A 73 -9.11 -28.24 -8.46
CA THR A 73 -9.13 -28.11 -7.00
C THR A 73 -8.25 -26.96 -6.52
N PHE A 74 -7.16 -26.64 -7.22
CA PHE A 74 -6.31 -25.50 -6.92
C PHE A 74 -7.05 -24.18 -7.11
N PHE A 75 -7.86 -24.07 -8.17
CA PHE A 75 -8.70 -22.90 -8.38
C PHE A 75 -9.74 -22.74 -7.25
N GLU A 76 -10.42 -23.81 -6.86
CA GLU A 76 -11.33 -23.81 -5.69
C GLU A 76 -10.61 -23.37 -4.41
N PHE A 77 -9.44 -23.93 -4.16
CA PHE A 77 -8.63 -23.58 -3.00
C PHE A 77 -8.23 -22.09 -2.99
N CYS A 78 -7.95 -21.50 -4.16
CA CYS A 78 -7.68 -20.07 -4.26
C CYS A 78 -8.90 -19.23 -3.86
N GLN A 79 -10.11 -19.64 -4.27
CA GLN A 79 -11.35 -18.97 -3.86
C GLN A 79 -11.55 -19.06 -2.34
N ASP A 80 -11.40 -20.27 -1.78
CA ASP A 80 -11.55 -20.52 -0.34
C ASP A 80 -10.49 -19.79 0.50
N SER A 81 -9.31 -19.56 -0.07
CA SER A 81 -8.21 -18.80 0.56
C SER A 81 -8.43 -17.28 0.58
N GLY A 82 -9.58 -16.79 0.08
CA GLY A 82 -9.95 -15.39 0.09
C GLY A 82 -9.61 -14.61 -1.19
N TYR A 83 -9.13 -15.29 -2.25
CA TYR A 83 -8.86 -14.66 -3.55
C TYR A 83 -10.09 -14.66 -4.48
N ASP A 84 -11.24 -15.14 -4.02
CA ASP A 84 -12.48 -15.21 -4.82
C ASP A 84 -12.82 -13.87 -5.51
N LYS A 85 -12.78 -12.77 -4.76
CA LYS A 85 -13.10 -11.43 -5.29
C LYS A 85 -12.15 -10.98 -6.40
N ILE A 86 -10.84 -11.23 -6.25
CA ILE A 86 -9.86 -10.78 -7.26
C ILE A 86 -9.95 -11.66 -8.52
N LEU A 87 -10.24 -12.95 -8.36
CA LEU A 87 -10.42 -13.88 -9.48
C LEU A 87 -11.70 -13.56 -10.28
N GLN A 88 -12.78 -13.15 -9.62
CA GLN A 88 -14.04 -12.76 -10.28
C GLN A 88 -13.92 -11.49 -11.13
N VAL A 89 -13.03 -10.56 -10.77
CA VAL A 89 -12.90 -9.26 -11.45
C VAL A 89 -11.72 -9.21 -12.42
N LEU A 90 -11.01 -10.32 -12.63
CA LEU A 90 -9.79 -10.35 -13.43
C LEU A 90 -10.05 -10.21 -14.94
N GLY A 91 -11.22 -10.60 -15.42
CA GLY A 91 -11.59 -10.50 -16.83
C GLY A 91 -13.08 -10.75 -17.07
N ALA A 92 -13.63 -10.15 -18.12
CA ALA A 92 -15.02 -10.40 -18.55
C ALA A 92 -15.13 -11.70 -19.34
N THR A 93 -14.10 -12.02 -20.13
CA THR A 93 -13.98 -13.25 -20.91
C THR A 93 -12.82 -14.13 -20.41
N PRO A 94 -12.78 -15.44 -20.76
CA PRO A 94 -11.63 -16.29 -20.48
C PRO A 94 -10.31 -15.73 -21.07
N ARG A 95 -10.38 -15.04 -22.21
CA ARG A 95 -9.23 -14.34 -22.82
C ARG A 95 -8.72 -13.23 -21.91
N ASP A 96 -9.59 -12.34 -21.45
CA ASP A 96 -9.21 -11.21 -20.58
C ASP A 96 -8.63 -11.72 -19.26
N PHE A 97 -9.23 -12.76 -18.70
CA PHE A 97 -8.76 -13.40 -17.47
C PHE A 97 -7.30 -13.87 -17.64
N LEU A 98 -7.01 -14.56 -18.75
CA LEU A 98 -5.68 -15.09 -19.05
C LEU A 98 -4.66 -13.98 -19.34
N GLN A 99 -5.06 -12.91 -20.03
CA GLN A 99 -4.19 -11.77 -20.31
C GLN A 99 -3.80 -11.01 -19.03
N ASN A 100 -4.69 -10.94 -18.04
CA ASN A 100 -4.45 -10.22 -16.78
C ASN A 100 -3.79 -11.09 -15.68
N LEU A 101 -3.54 -12.37 -15.95
CA LEU A 101 -3.01 -13.31 -14.95
C LEU A 101 -1.58 -12.94 -14.49
N ASP A 102 -0.76 -12.39 -15.39
CA ASP A 102 0.59 -11.93 -15.08
C ASP A 102 0.58 -10.74 -14.09
N ALA A 103 -0.42 -9.85 -14.20
CA ALA A 103 -0.59 -8.73 -13.27
C ALA A 103 -1.00 -9.21 -11.88
N LEU A 104 -1.88 -10.22 -11.81
CA LEU A 104 -2.23 -10.89 -10.55
C LEU A 104 -0.99 -11.54 -9.92
N HIS A 105 -0.16 -12.22 -10.72
CA HIS A 105 1.08 -12.82 -10.23
C HIS A 105 2.10 -11.78 -9.72
N ASP A 106 2.23 -10.59 -10.35
CA ASP A 106 3.07 -9.51 -9.78
C ASP A 106 2.54 -9.06 -8.42
N HIS A 107 1.20 -8.95 -8.27
CA HIS A 107 0.58 -8.62 -6.99
C HIS A 107 0.87 -9.70 -5.94
N LEU A 108 0.63 -10.97 -6.26
CA LEU A 108 0.90 -12.10 -5.37
C LEU A 108 2.39 -12.22 -5.02
N GLY A 109 3.30 -11.82 -5.92
CA GLY A 109 4.74 -11.77 -5.66
C GLY A 109 5.12 -10.85 -4.49
N THR A 110 4.28 -9.87 -4.15
CA THR A 110 4.47 -9.03 -2.95
C THR A 110 4.08 -9.77 -1.66
N LEU A 111 3.12 -10.69 -1.74
CA LEU A 111 2.62 -11.48 -0.61
C LEU A 111 3.44 -12.77 -0.38
N TYR A 112 4.04 -13.31 -1.45
CA TYR A 112 4.83 -14.53 -1.47
C TYR A 112 6.26 -14.25 -2.00
N PRO A 113 7.18 -13.78 -1.14
CA PRO A 113 8.54 -13.40 -1.55
C PRO A 113 9.39 -14.56 -2.07
N GLY A 114 9.80 -14.51 -3.33
CA GLY A 114 10.55 -15.60 -3.98
C GLY A 114 9.66 -16.49 -4.85
N MET A 115 8.39 -16.13 -5.03
CA MET A 115 7.50 -16.82 -5.95
C MET A 115 7.99 -16.66 -7.38
N ARG A 116 8.12 -17.78 -8.08
CA ARG A 116 8.40 -17.82 -9.52
C ARG A 116 7.11 -18.20 -10.24
N ALA A 117 6.44 -17.18 -10.76
CA ALA A 117 5.18 -17.32 -11.47
C ALA A 117 5.43 -17.64 -12.96
N PRO A 118 4.58 -18.47 -13.57
CA PRO A 118 4.54 -18.59 -15.02
C PRO A 118 3.96 -17.33 -15.66
N SER A 119 4.28 -17.13 -16.95
CA SER A 119 3.74 -16.03 -17.76
C SER A 119 2.79 -16.56 -18.83
N PHE A 120 1.74 -15.79 -19.09
CA PHE A 120 0.64 -16.15 -20.00
C PHE A 120 0.48 -15.11 -21.09
N ARG A 121 0.39 -15.57 -22.34
CA ARG A 121 0.09 -14.73 -23.49
C ARG A 121 -0.99 -15.37 -24.34
N CYS A 122 -2.02 -14.60 -24.67
CA CYS A 122 -3.09 -15.04 -25.57
C CYS A 122 -2.90 -14.39 -26.94
N THR A 123 -2.93 -15.20 -27.99
CA THR A 123 -3.04 -14.76 -29.38
C THR A 123 -4.26 -15.42 -30.01
N GLU A 124 -4.75 -14.85 -31.10
CA GLU A 124 -5.89 -15.37 -31.84
C GLU A 124 -5.43 -15.79 -33.22
N LYS A 125 -5.81 -17.00 -33.63
CA LYS A 125 -5.44 -17.55 -34.93
C LYS A 125 -6.63 -18.31 -35.51
N ASP A 126 -7.09 -17.88 -36.68
CA ASP A 126 -8.20 -18.51 -37.41
C ASP A 126 -9.51 -18.62 -36.58
N GLY A 127 -9.74 -17.67 -35.65
CA GLY A 127 -10.90 -17.67 -34.75
C GLY A 127 -10.77 -18.58 -33.51
N GLU A 128 -9.62 -19.22 -33.32
CA GLU A 128 -9.30 -20.01 -32.14
C GLU A 128 -8.36 -19.23 -31.19
N LEU A 129 -8.57 -19.39 -29.87
CA LEU A 129 -7.74 -18.78 -28.84
C LEU A 129 -6.50 -19.64 -28.59
N LEU A 130 -5.32 -19.10 -28.90
CA LEU A 130 -4.03 -19.73 -28.65
C LEU A 130 -3.39 -19.16 -27.38
N LEU A 131 -3.24 -20.00 -26.36
CA LEU A 131 -2.58 -19.65 -25.11
C LEU A 131 -1.12 -20.13 -25.12
N HIS A 132 -0.20 -19.20 -24.94
CA HIS A 132 1.22 -19.42 -24.76
C HIS A 132 1.55 -19.41 -23.26
N TYR A 133 2.13 -20.51 -22.77
CA TYR A 133 2.50 -20.70 -21.37
C TYR A 133 4.00 -20.84 -21.19
N TYR A 134 4.58 -19.85 -20.51
CA TYR A 134 6.00 -19.77 -20.21
C TYR A 134 6.24 -20.15 -18.75
N SER A 135 7.07 -21.16 -18.51
CA SER A 135 7.42 -21.61 -17.17
C SER A 135 8.86 -22.14 -17.10
N GLU A 136 9.52 -21.87 -15.97
CA GLU A 136 10.81 -22.47 -15.63
C GLU A 136 10.66 -23.97 -15.32
N ARG A 137 9.49 -24.38 -14.80
CA ARG A 137 9.24 -25.74 -14.31
C ARG A 137 8.61 -26.62 -15.40
N PRO A 138 9.27 -27.69 -15.85
CA PRO A 138 8.71 -28.61 -16.85
C PRO A 138 7.66 -29.55 -16.25
N GLY A 139 6.73 -30.07 -17.07
CA GLY A 139 5.80 -31.14 -16.67
C GLY A 139 4.61 -30.68 -15.82
N LEU A 140 4.32 -29.37 -15.77
CA LEU A 140 3.21 -28.79 -15.02
C LEU A 140 2.12 -28.20 -15.92
N GLU A 141 2.20 -28.42 -17.23
CA GLU A 141 1.28 -27.89 -18.25
C GLU A 141 -0.19 -28.28 -18.02
N HIS A 142 -0.47 -29.51 -17.56
CA HIS A 142 -1.84 -29.98 -17.33
C HIS A 142 -2.55 -29.27 -16.16
N ILE A 143 -1.81 -28.61 -15.26
CA ILE A 143 -2.41 -27.76 -14.22
C ILE A 143 -3.16 -26.60 -14.88
N VAL A 144 -2.58 -26.01 -15.93
CA VAL A 144 -3.18 -24.89 -16.67
C VAL A 144 -4.51 -25.32 -17.29
N ILE A 145 -4.57 -26.53 -17.86
CA ILE A 145 -5.80 -27.09 -18.43
C ILE A 145 -6.90 -27.16 -17.37
N GLY A 146 -6.58 -27.67 -16.17
CA GLY A 146 -7.52 -27.76 -15.06
C GLY A 146 -8.02 -26.39 -14.59
N ILE A 147 -7.11 -25.41 -14.47
CA ILE A 147 -7.44 -24.04 -14.06
C ILE A 147 -8.34 -23.37 -15.11
N VAL A 148 -7.99 -23.43 -16.40
CA VAL A 148 -8.76 -22.76 -17.46
C VAL A 148 -10.15 -23.37 -17.60
N LYS A 149 -10.29 -24.70 -17.53
CA LYS A 149 -11.61 -25.36 -17.51
C LYS A 149 -12.44 -24.93 -16.29
N ALA A 150 -11.81 -24.81 -15.11
CA ALA A 150 -12.51 -24.34 -13.90
C ALA A 150 -12.95 -22.88 -14.01
N VAL A 151 -12.09 -22.00 -14.54
CA VAL A 151 -12.40 -20.58 -14.78
C VAL A 151 -13.55 -20.44 -15.76
N ALA A 152 -13.47 -21.08 -16.93
CA ALA A 152 -14.50 -21.00 -17.96
C ALA A 152 -15.87 -21.47 -17.44
N SER A 153 -15.91 -22.63 -16.78
CA SER A 153 -17.16 -23.21 -16.29
C SER A 153 -17.74 -22.46 -15.08
N LYS A 154 -16.92 -22.08 -14.10
CA LYS A 154 -17.41 -21.47 -12.84
C LYS A 154 -17.60 -19.97 -12.91
N LEU A 155 -16.72 -19.23 -13.59
CA LEU A 155 -16.80 -17.77 -13.64
C LEU A 155 -17.60 -17.28 -14.85
N HIS A 156 -17.45 -17.91 -16.01
CA HIS A 156 -18.04 -17.43 -17.26
C HIS A 156 -19.22 -18.28 -17.74
N GLY A 157 -19.48 -19.44 -17.12
CA GLY A 157 -20.57 -20.34 -17.52
C GLY A 157 -20.39 -20.94 -18.91
N VAL A 158 -19.15 -21.06 -19.37
CA VAL A 158 -18.78 -21.61 -20.70
C VAL A 158 -18.03 -22.93 -20.49
N GLU A 159 -18.33 -23.94 -21.30
CA GLU A 159 -17.52 -25.15 -21.36
C GLU A 159 -16.45 -24.98 -22.45
N VAL A 160 -15.21 -25.38 -22.14
CA VAL A 160 -14.08 -25.26 -23.05
C VAL A 160 -13.35 -26.59 -23.20
N GLU A 161 -13.00 -26.92 -24.44
CA GLU A 161 -12.05 -27.95 -24.81
C GLU A 161 -10.66 -27.31 -24.93
N ILE A 162 -9.64 -27.97 -24.40
CA ILE A 162 -8.26 -27.45 -24.40
C ILE A 162 -7.33 -28.57 -24.83
N ASP A 163 -6.59 -28.33 -25.91
CA ASP A 163 -5.62 -29.27 -26.45
C ASP A 163 -4.22 -28.66 -26.48
N ILE A 164 -3.21 -29.47 -26.18
CA ILE A 164 -1.81 -29.07 -26.30
C ILE A 164 -1.39 -29.23 -27.75
N VAL A 165 -1.06 -28.11 -28.41
CA VAL A 165 -0.61 -28.11 -29.80
C VAL A 165 0.91 -28.25 -29.89
N LYS A 166 1.64 -27.59 -29.00
CA LYS A 166 3.11 -27.60 -28.99
C LYS A 166 3.65 -27.75 -27.59
N ARG A 167 4.65 -28.62 -27.42
CA ARG A 167 5.33 -28.82 -26.13
C ARG A 167 6.69 -28.13 -26.12
N LYS A 168 7.10 -27.72 -24.92
CA LYS A 168 8.42 -27.14 -24.67
C LYS A 168 9.51 -28.15 -25.08
N GLY A 169 10.42 -27.73 -25.96
CA GLY A 169 11.52 -28.55 -26.46
C GLY A 169 11.25 -29.30 -27.77
N GLU A 170 10.04 -29.22 -28.34
CA GLU A 170 9.77 -29.76 -29.67
C GLU A 170 10.50 -28.96 -30.77
N PRO A 171 11.05 -29.62 -31.80
CA PRO A 171 11.72 -28.95 -32.89
C PRO A 171 10.74 -28.08 -33.68
N ILE A 172 11.11 -26.82 -33.93
CA ILE A 172 10.35 -25.92 -34.80
C ILE A 172 10.52 -26.44 -36.23
N ASP A 173 9.40 -26.80 -36.87
CA ASP A 173 9.41 -27.20 -38.27
C ASP A 173 9.82 -26.00 -39.15
N GLU A 174 10.97 -26.11 -39.82
CA GLU A 174 11.47 -25.13 -40.80
C GLU A 174 10.41 -24.80 -41.87
N ALA A 175 9.55 -25.76 -42.23
CA ALA A 175 8.45 -25.52 -43.18
C ALA A 175 7.34 -24.65 -42.58
N GLU A 176 7.09 -24.72 -41.27
CA GLU A 176 6.12 -23.86 -40.57
C GLU A 176 6.69 -22.44 -40.41
N LYS A 177 7.99 -22.32 -40.13
CA LYS A 177 8.71 -21.03 -40.08
C LYS A 177 8.73 -20.33 -41.44
N LEU A 178 9.05 -21.03 -42.52
CA LEU A 178 8.98 -20.47 -43.89
C LEU A 178 7.56 -20.09 -44.29
N ARG A 179 6.54 -20.86 -43.87
CA ARG A 179 5.13 -20.51 -44.13
C ARG A 179 4.68 -19.29 -43.32
N ALA A 180 5.14 -19.15 -42.07
CA ALA A 180 4.86 -17.98 -41.23
C ALA A 180 5.52 -16.71 -41.81
N LEU A 181 6.81 -16.79 -42.18
CA LEU A 181 7.54 -15.72 -42.85
C LEU A 181 6.92 -15.35 -44.21
N ALA A 182 6.49 -16.34 -45.00
CA ALA A 182 5.82 -16.08 -46.28
C ALA A 182 4.45 -15.42 -46.12
N ARG A 183 3.70 -15.77 -45.06
CA ARG A 183 2.42 -15.12 -44.72
C ARG A 183 2.64 -13.69 -44.21
N GLU A 184 3.65 -13.47 -43.38
CA GLU A 184 4.01 -12.13 -42.87
C GLU A 184 4.47 -11.21 -44.01
N GLN A 185 5.24 -11.73 -44.98
CA GLN A 185 5.60 -11.01 -46.20
C GLN A 185 4.38 -10.72 -47.09
N GLN A 186 3.45 -11.67 -47.24
CA GLN A 186 2.21 -11.44 -47.98
C GLN A 186 1.33 -10.37 -47.31
N GLN A 187 1.22 -10.38 -45.98
CA GLN A 187 0.46 -9.39 -45.21
C GLN A 187 1.06 -7.98 -45.40
N LEU A 188 2.38 -7.85 -45.28
CA LEU A 188 3.12 -6.61 -45.51
C LEU A 188 2.97 -6.08 -46.96
N GLU A 189 2.92 -6.97 -47.95
CA GLU A 189 2.68 -6.60 -49.35
C GLU A 189 1.24 -6.12 -49.59
N THR A 190 0.24 -6.76 -48.96
CA THR A 190 -1.16 -6.29 -49.03
C THR A 190 -1.37 -4.96 -48.31
N ASP A 191 -0.73 -4.75 -47.16
CA ASP A 191 -0.86 -3.52 -46.39
C ASP A 191 -0.15 -2.35 -47.09
N ALA A 192 1.02 -2.60 -47.71
CA ALA A 192 1.72 -1.63 -48.54
C ALA A 192 0.93 -1.27 -49.81
N ALA A 193 0.26 -2.23 -50.45
CA ALA A 193 -0.60 -1.99 -51.61
C ALA A 193 -1.83 -1.15 -51.24
N THR A 194 -2.41 -1.37 -50.06
CA THR A 194 -3.57 -0.64 -49.55
C THR A 194 -3.19 0.80 -49.17
N ALA A 195 -2.03 1.00 -48.54
CA ALA A 195 -1.48 2.33 -48.24
C ALA A 195 -1.13 3.12 -49.52
N ALA A 196 -0.59 2.46 -50.55
CA ALA A 196 -0.32 3.09 -51.84
C ALA A 196 -1.60 3.50 -52.58
N ALA A 197 -2.67 2.70 -52.49
CA ALA A 197 -3.97 3.04 -53.07
C ALA A 197 -4.63 4.25 -52.37
N ALA A 198 -4.48 4.36 -51.05
CA ALA A 198 -4.97 5.51 -50.27
C ALA A 198 -4.23 6.83 -50.61
N ALA A 199 -2.92 6.75 -50.93
CA ALA A 199 -2.12 7.90 -51.33
C ALA A 199 -2.40 8.41 -52.76
N LEU A 200 -3.12 7.64 -53.58
CA LEU A 200 -3.45 7.96 -54.99
C LEU A 200 -4.88 8.48 -55.18
N ALA A 201 -5.69 8.60 -54.11
CA ALA A 201 -7.04 9.17 -54.20
C ALA A 201 -6.99 10.71 -54.42
N PRO A 202 -7.73 11.27 -55.39
CA PRO A 202 -7.73 12.71 -55.63
C PRO A 202 -8.44 13.46 -54.49
N PRO A 203 -8.02 14.70 -54.15
CA PRO A 203 -8.65 15.48 -53.09
C PRO A 203 -10.08 15.85 -53.47
N THR A 204 -11.03 15.56 -52.59
CA THR A 204 -12.43 15.97 -52.73
C THR A 204 -12.60 17.43 -52.32
N ASP A 205 -13.18 18.22 -53.22
CA ASP A 205 -13.50 19.63 -53.03
C ASP A 205 -14.50 19.84 -51.88
N ALA A 206 -14.01 20.30 -50.72
CA ALA A 206 -14.85 20.80 -49.64
C ALA A 206 -14.20 21.99 -48.91
N GLU A 207 -13.76 23.01 -49.66
CA GLU A 207 -13.57 24.36 -49.14
C GLU A 207 -14.32 25.37 -50.00
N ARG A 208 -15.58 25.65 -49.65
CA ARG A 208 -16.20 26.94 -49.98
C ARG A 208 -17.35 27.26 -49.03
N ASN A 209 -17.18 28.39 -48.34
CA ASN A 209 -18.14 29.20 -47.57
C ASN A 209 -18.00 29.10 -46.05
N ASN A 210 -17.37 30.12 -45.44
CA ASN A 210 -18.15 31.16 -44.78
C ASN A 210 -17.27 32.36 -44.40
N ASN A 211 -17.40 33.43 -45.20
CA ASN A 211 -17.15 34.79 -44.75
C ASN A 211 -18.30 35.18 -43.82
N HIS A 212 -18.00 35.51 -42.56
CA HIS A 212 -18.66 36.62 -41.86
C HIS A 212 -17.73 37.16 -40.77
N ASN A 213 -17.24 38.37 -41.00
CA ASN A 213 -16.76 39.28 -39.97
C ASN A 213 -17.99 39.94 -39.31
N PRO A 214 -17.92 40.40 -38.06
CA PRO A 214 -17.53 41.80 -37.91
C PRO A 214 -16.67 42.12 -36.67
N SER A 215 -15.67 42.96 -36.91
CA SER A 215 -15.20 44.11 -36.11
C SER A 215 -15.30 44.05 -34.57
N SER A 216 -14.19 44.26 -33.87
CA SER A 216 -13.81 45.61 -33.38
C SER A 216 -12.59 45.61 -32.44
N ASN A 217 -11.83 46.71 -32.54
CA ASN A 217 -10.95 47.32 -31.54
C ASN A 217 -9.50 46.82 -31.31
N ASN A 218 -8.58 47.53 -31.98
CA ASN A 218 -7.59 48.47 -31.42
C ASN A 218 -6.76 48.10 -30.18
N GLY A 219 -5.44 48.22 -30.34
CA GLY A 219 -4.46 48.43 -29.26
C GLY A 219 -3.13 47.71 -29.51
N LEU A 220 -2.29 48.13 -30.47
CA LEU A 220 -1.13 49.02 -30.29
C LEU A 220 -0.06 48.59 -29.24
N ALA A 221 1.16 48.47 -29.77
CA ALA A 221 2.49 48.66 -29.16
C ALA A 221 3.00 47.61 -28.16
N ASN A 222 4.03 46.83 -28.52
CA ASN A 222 5.46 47.16 -28.38
C ASN A 222 5.86 47.68 -26.99
N ASN A 223 6.61 46.86 -26.26
CA ASN A 223 7.88 47.34 -25.71
C ASN A 223 8.85 46.20 -25.39
N SER A 224 10.01 46.30 -26.04
CA SER A 224 11.29 45.74 -25.67
C SER A 224 11.89 46.48 -24.45
N ASN A 225 12.92 45.85 -23.88
CA ASN A 225 13.89 46.29 -22.85
C ASN A 225 13.68 45.50 -21.55
N GLY A 226 14.61 44.69 -21.06
CA GLY A 226 16.06 44.84 -21.10
C GLY A 226 16.51 45.22 -19.69
N ALA A 227 17.05 44.25 -18.93
CA ALA A 227 17.79 44.52 -17.70
C ALA A 227 18.71 43.33 -17.37
N ASN A 228 19.95 43.43 -17.85
CA ASN A 228 21.11 42.82 -17.22
C ASN A 228 21.30 43.47 -15.84
N VAL A 229 21.42 42.67 -14.79
CA VAL A 229 22.18 43.05 -13.59
C VAL A 229 23.06 41.87 -13.21
N ASN A 230 24.35 42.09 -13.39
CA ASN A 230 25.46 41.33 -12.84
C ASN A 230 26.02 42.19 -11.70
N ILE A 231 26.41 41.62 -10.55
CA ILE A 231 27.50 42.09 -9.66
C ILE A 231 27.66 41.10 -8.46
N ASN A 232 28.85 40.49 -8.45
CA ASN A 232 29.80 40.16 -7.38
C ASN A 232 29.45 39.33 -6.13
N ASN A 233 30.15 38.19 -6.04
CA ASN A 233 31.15 37.81 -5.01
C ASN A 233 31.12 38.50 -3.64
N ASN A 234 31.13 37.69 -2.58
CA ASN A 234 32.15 37.72 -1.54
C ASN A 234 32.26 36.37 -0.79
N ASN A 235 33.52 36.02 -0.50
CA ASN A 235 34.00 34.90 0.30
C ASN A 235 34.02 35.24 1.81
N ASP A 236 34.44 34.23 2.58
CA ASP A 236 34.90 34.18 3.99
C ASP A 236 33.78 33.82 5.00
N GLY A 237 33.93 32.91 5.95
CA GLY A 237 34.98 31.96 6.38
C GLY A 237 34.35 31.11 7.50
N GLN A 238 34.54 29.78 7.50
CA GLN A 238 35.46 29.05 8.41
C GLN A 238 34.86 28.73 9.81
N GLU A 239 34.59 27.44 10.08
CA GLU A 239 35.18 26.65 11.20
C GLU A 239 34.56 25.25 11.38
N ASN A 240 35.43 24.24 11.19
CA ASN A 240 35.63 22.94 11.84
C ASN A 240 34.58 22.32 12.80
N ALA A 241 34.28 21.02 12.57
CA ALA A 241 34.62 19.96 13.52
C ALA A 241 34.59 18.57 12.82
N SER A 242 35.73 17.90 12.89
CA SER A 242 36.04 16.56 12.39
C SER A 242 35.86 15.51 13.48
N GLU A 243 35.21 14.40 13.18
CA GLU A 243 35.46 13.12 13.85
C GLU A 243 35.54 12.00 12.80
N THR A 244 36.73 11.46 12.65
CA THR A 244 37.07 10.25 11.89
C THR A 244 37.77 9.29 12.83
N GLU A 245 37.47 8.00 12.72
CA GLU A 245 38.42 6.87 12.58
C GLU A 245 37.75 5.51 12.91
N PRO A 246 38.33 4.34 12.55
CA PRO A 246 39.06 4.03 11.32
C PRO A 246 38.68 2.64 10.74
N SER A 247 38.94 2.45 9.44
CA SER A 247 38.96 1.15 8.75
C SER A 247 40.39 0.66 8.57
N ILE A 248 40.69 -0.54 9.05
CA ILE A 248 42.00 -1.19 8.99
C ILE A 248 42.18 -1.88 7.63
N ALA A 249 43.25 -1.52 6.94
CA ALA A 249 43.85 -2.28 5.84
C ALA A 249 45.37 -2.33 6.06
N LEU A 250 46.02 -3.39 5.55
CA LEU A 250 47.42 -3.52 5.07
C LEU A 250 47.75 -5.03 4.99
N PRO A 251 48.79 -5.49 4.26
CA PRO A 251 49.29 -5.09 2.93
C PRO A 251 49.56 -6.30 2.00
N GLY A 252 49.92 -6.06 0.74
CA GLY A 252 50.31 -7.09 -0.23
C GLY A 252 51.79 -7.09 -0.63
N GLY A 253 52.24 -8.26 -1.11
CA GLY A 253 53.34 -8.50 -2.07
C GLY A 253 54.58 -9.27 -1.53
N PRO A 254 55.38 -9.99 -2.37
CA PRO A 254 55.18 -10.50 -3.75
C PRO A 254 55.69 -11.96 -3.95
N VAL A 255 56.18 -12.32 -5.16
CA VAL A 255 56.96 -13.50 -5.66
C VAL A 255 56.14 -14.64 -6.37
N PRO A 256 56.66 -15.36 -7.40
CA PRO A 256 56.94 -14.96 -8.80
C PRO A 256 56.35 -15.89 -9.90
N GLN A 257 56.45 -15.49 -11.16
CA GLN A 257 56.24 -16.29 -12.39
C GLN A 257 57.52 -16.99 -12.86
N ASP A 258 57.38 -18.21 -13.42
CA ASP A 258 58.03 -18.74 -14.65
C ASP A 258 57.73 -20.26 -14.76
N SER A 259 56.83 -20.69 -15.66
CA SER A 259 57.07 -21.22 -17.03
C SER A 259 57.34 -22.74 -17.08
N PHE A 260 56.49 -23.51 -17.79
CA PHE A 260 56.88 -24.49 -18.83
C PHE A 260 55.63 -25.13 -19.49
N ASP A 261 55.57 -25.04 -20.82
CA ASP A 261 54.57 -25.58 -21.75
C ASP A 261 54.52 -27.12 -21.81
N CYS A 262 53.34 -27.67 -22.18
CA CYS A 262 53.21 -28.82 -23.10
C CYS A 262 51.74 -29.04 -23.58
N ASP A 263 51.53 -28.92 -24.89
CA ASP A 263 50.56 -29.60 -25.77
C ASP A 263 49.03 -29.58 -25.46
N GLY A 264 48.34 -28.49 -25.87
CA GLY A 264 46.87 -28.39 -25.93
C GLY A 264 46.22 -28.73 -27.30
N ASP A 265 47.00 -29.08 -28.32
CA ASP A 265 46.51 -29.09 -29.72
C ASP A 265 45.87 -30.41 -30.20
N LYS A 266 45.73 -31.42 -29.33
CA LYS A 266 45.06 -32.69 -29.67
C LYS A 266 43.66 -32.83 -29.05
N GLU A 267 43.38 -32.21 -27.90
CA GLU A 267 42.03 -32.22 -27.31
C GLU A 267 41.06 -31.29 -28.05
N GLN A 268 41.53 -30.17 -28.59
CA GLN A 268 40.67 -29.23 -29.33
C GLN A 268 40.26 -29.72 -30.72
N LYS A 269 40.94 -30.72 -31.29
CA LYS A 269 40.58 -31.29 -32.59
C LYS A 269 39.52 -32.39 -32.47
N CYS A 270 39.52 -33.16 -31.37
CA CYS A 270 38.47 -34.14 -31.08
C CYS A 270 37.15 -33.47 -30.63
N LEU A 271 37.21 -32.32 -29.95
CA LEU A 271 36.01 -31.53 -29.59
C LEU A 271 35.38 -30.77 -30.77
N ARG A 272 36.12 -30.54 -31.87
CA ARG A 272 35.56 -29.92 -33.09
C ARG A 272 34.99 -30.91 -34.09
N LEU A 273 35.33 -32.20 -33.98
CA LEU A 273 34.82 -33.25 -34.87
C LEU A 273 33.58 -33.99 -34.33
N LEU A 274 33.16 -33.71 -33.09
CA LEU A 274 31.89 -34.17 -32.51
C LEU A 274 30.78 -33.11 -32.49
N LYS A 275 31.05 -31.87 -32.95
CA LYS A 275 29.99 -30.94 -33.37
C LYS A 275 29.47 -31.34 -34.75
N ASN A 276 28.84 -32.51 -34.80
CA ASN A 276 28.04 -32.92 -35.95
C ASN A 276 26.83 -31.99 -36.04
N LYS A 277 26.73 -31.28 -37.17
CA LYS A 277 25.58 -30.80 -37.97
C LYS A 277 24.12 -31.14 -37.55
N SER A 278 23.76 -31.19 -36.27
CA SER A 278 22.40 -31.54 -35.81
C SER A 278 21.85 -30.68 -34.66
N ASP A 279 22.46 -29.53 -34.36
CA ASP A 279 22.05 -28.65 -33.25
C ASP A 279 21.52 -27.26 -33.68
N ASP A 280 21.36 -26.98 -34.98
CA ASP A 280 20.68 -25.76 -35.46
C ASP A 280 19.16 -25.99 -35.64
N ILE A 281 18.53 -26.75 -34.74
CA ILE A 281 17.07 -26.90 -34.72
C ILE A 281 16.56 -26.02 -33.59
N GLU A 282 16.00 -24.85 -33.94
CA GLU A 282 15.26 -24.03 -32.97
C GLU A 282 14.14 -24.87 -32.34
N ARG A 283 13.94 -24.75 -31.03
CA ARG A 283 12.93 -25.51 -30.28
C ARG A 283 11.96 -24.55 -29.62
N TYR A 284 10.71 -24.98 -29.45
CA TYR A 284 9.74 -24.19 -28.69
C TYR A 284 10.21 -24.00 -27.24
N ASP A 285 10.27 -22.75 -26.79
CA ASP A 285 10.66 -22.36 -25.44
C ASP A 285 9.48 -22.42 -24.44
N HIS A 286 8.26 -22.59 -24.95
CA HIS A 286 6.99 -22.57 -24.20
C HIS A 286 6.00 -23.64 -24.68
N VAL A 287 4.91 -23.81 -23.94
CA VAL A 287 3.80 -24.71 -24.30
C VAL A 287 2.68 -23.89 -24.95
N GLN A 288 2.07 -24.41 -26.01
CA GLN A 288 0.93 -23.79 -26.67
C GLN A 288 -0.33 -24.63 -26.49
N PHE A 289 -1.40 -24.00 -26.03
CA PHE A 289 -2.72 -24.59 -25.90
C PHE A 289 -3.68 -23.94 -26.88
N VAL A 290 -4.49 -24.72 -27.57
CA VAL A 290 -5.66 -24.23 -28.29
C VAL A 290 -6.88 -24.42 -27.41
N ILE A 291 -7.64 -23.34 -27.22
CA ILE A 291 -8.85 -23.30 -26.41
C ILE A 291 -10.04 -23.14 -27.36
N ARG A 292 -11.00 -24.08 -27.30
CA ARG A 292 -12.20 -24.11 -28.12
C ARG A 292 -13.43 -24.14 -27.23
N GLU A 293 -14.41 -23.27 -27.49
CA GLU A 293 -15.66 -23.26 -26.72
C GLU A 293 -16.61 -24.36 -27.17
N ILE A 294 -17.10 -25.16 -26.23
CA ILE A 294 -18.12 -26.19 -26.44
C ILE A 294 -19.47 -25.52 -26.21
N ASN A 295 -20.28 -25.42 -27.28
CA ASN A 295 -21.65 -24.85 -27.36
C ASN A 295 -21.78 -23.39 -27.84
N VAL A 296 -21.46 -23.14 -29.11
CA VAL A 296 -22.02 -21.98 -29.87
C VAL A 296 -23.45 -22.30 -30.39
N ALA A 297 -23.91 -23.55 -30.32
CA ALA A 297 -25.08 -24.00 -31.09
C ALA A 297 -26.47 -23.85 -30.45
N ASP A 298 -26.61 -23.45 -29.17
CA ASP A 298 -27.95 -23.39 -28.52
C ASP A 298 -28.25 -22.12 -27.69
N LYS A 299 -27.44 -21.06 -27.82
CA LYS A 299 -27.93 -19.71 -27.48
C LYS A 299 -28.82 -19.22 -28.62
N SER A 300 -30.08 -19.61 -28.55
CA SER A 300 -31.17 -19.12 -29.40
C SER A 300 -31.05 -17.62 -29.71
N GLN A 301 -31.34 -17.26 -30.97
CA GLN A 301 -31.18 -15.96 -31.64
C GLN A 301 -31.85 -14.74 -30.96
N VAL A 302 -32.32 -14.85 -29.72
CA VAL A 302 -33.04 -13.79 -29.00
C VAL A 302 -32.15 -13.05 -28.00
N ASP A 303 -31.10 -13.68 -27.45
CA ASP A 303 -30.16 -13.04 -26.51
C ASP A 303 -28.79 -12.69 -27.14
N ALA A 304 -28.43 -13.28 -28.29
CA ALA A 304 -27.17 -13.00 -28.98
C ALA A 304 -27.05 -11.53 -29.47
N LYS A 305 -28.16 -10.80 -29.62
CA LYS A 305 -28.14 -9.38 -30.01
C LYS A 305 -27.94 -8.40 -28.84
N LYS A 306 -27.90 -8.86 -27.59
CA LYS A 306 -27.75 -7.98 -26.42
C LYS A 306 -26.36 -8.01 -25.80
N ASP A 307 -25.58 -9.06 -26.03
CA ASP A 307 -24.26 -9.27 -25.41
C ASP A 307 -23.10 -9.34 -26.41
N GLU A 308 -23.33 -9.09 -27.70
CA GLU A 308 -22.23 -8.70 -28.60
C GLU A 308 -21.77 -7.30 -28.17
N VAL A 309 -20.74 -7.28 -27.31
CA VAL A 309 -19.87 -6.11 -27.20
C VAL A 309 -19.41 -5.81 -28.62
N PRO A 310 -19.64 -4.61 -29.18
CA PRO A 310 -19.13 -4.26 -30.49
C PRO A 310 -17.64 -4.59 -30.47
N ASP A 311 -17.22 -5.45 -31.40
CA ASP A 311 -15.83 -5.75 -31.64
C ASP A 311 -15.07 -4.41 -31.64
N ASP A 312 -13.97 -4.29 -30.90
CA ASP A 312 -13.21 -3.04 -30.72
C ASP A 312 -12.82 -2.37 -32.07
N MET A 313 -12.97 -3.11 -33.17
CA MET A 313 -12.82 -2.67 -34.55
C MET A 313 -13.84 -1.60 -35.04
N GLU A 314 -15.03 -1.43 -34.45
CA GLU A 314 -16.02 -0.50 -35.03
C GLU A 314 -15.67 1.00 -34.87
N PHE A 315 -14.71 1.36 -34.02
CA PHE A 315 -14.26 2.75 -33.81
C PHE A 315 -12.86 3.07 -34.34
N LEU A 316 -12.29 2.19 -35.19
CA LEU A 316 -10.97 2.43 -35.76
C LEU A 316 -11.05 3.53 -36.83
N CYS A 317 -10.52 4.72 -36.51
CA CYS A 317 -10.19 5.69 -37.54
C CYS A 317 -9.00 5.15 -38.35
N GLU A 318 -9.17 5.03 -39.66
CA GLU A 318 -8.14 4.59 -40.61
C GLU A 318 -6.91 5.52 -40.63
N ALA A 319 -7.03 6.75 -40.10
CA ALA A 319 -5.96 7.73 -40.00
C ALA A 319 -5.57 8.03 -38.53
N PRO A 320 -4.27 8.26 -38.24
CA PRO A 320 -3.81 8.60 -36.90
C PRO A 320 -4.39 9.94 -36.44
N LEU A 321 -5.24 9.91 -35.41
CA LEU A 321 -5.92 11.09 -34.88
C LEU A 321 -5.02 11.97 -33.98
N ILE A 322 -3.90 11.43 -33.49
CA ILE A 322 -2.98 12.14 -32.59
C ILE A 322 -1.58 12.22 -33.20
N SER A 323 -1.02 13.43 -33.24
CA SER A 323 0.37 13.60 -33.66
C SER A 323 1.34 13.02 -32.60
N PRO A 324 2.50 12.47 -33.00
CA PRO A 324 3.52 11.99 -32.06
C PRO A 324 3.96 13.06 -31.05
N ALA A 325 4.02 14.33 -31.48
CA ALA A 325 4.36 15.44 -30.60
C ALA A 325 3.30 15.70 -29.51
N THR A 326 2.02 15.49 -29.82
CA THR A 326 0.93 15.53 -28.84
C THR A 326 1.01 14.32 -27.92
N PHE A 327 1.25 13.12 -28.46
CA PHE A 327 1.43 11.89 -27.68
C PHE A 327 2.54 12.04 -26.61
N CYS A 328 3.72 12.57 -26.98
CA CYS A 328 4.81 12.82 -26.02
C CYS A 328 4.50 13.85 -24.94
N LYS A 329 3.51 14.72 -25.15
CA LYS A 329 3.02 15.66 -24.12
C LYS A 329 2.01 14.99 -23.20
N VAL A 330 1.11 14.18 -23.76
CA VAL A 330 0.06 13.47 -23.00
C VAL A 330 0.68 12.39 -22.14
N PHE A 331 1.68 11.66 -22.64
CA PHE A 331 2.39 10.61 -21.90
C PHE A 331 3.86 11.00 -21.69
N PRO A 332 4.20 11.73 -20.61
CA PRO A 332 5.57 12.20 -20.38
C PRO A 332 6.56 11.09 -20.02
N PHE A 333 6.04 9.94 -19.57
CA PHE A 333 6.78 8.74 -19.20
C PHE A 333 6.48 7.61 -20.18
N HIS A 334 7.20 7.59 -21.30
CA HIS A 334 7.19 6.46 -22.22
C HIS A 334 8.53 6.36 -22.94
N LEU A 335 8.83 5.16 -23.44
CA LEU A 335 9.95 4.86 -24.31
C LEU A 335 9.44 3.99 -25.46
N MET A 336 9.85 4.27 -26.69
CA MET A 336 9.57 3.43 -27.84
C MET A 336 10.89 3.01 -28.48
N PHE A 337 11.07 1.73 -28.77
CA PHE A 337 12.31 1.20 -29.32
C PHE A 337 12.07 0.14 -30.39
N ASP A 338 13.05 -0.01 -31.28
CA ASP A 338 13.04 -0.95 -32.40
C ASP A 338 13.54 -2.35 -32.01
N ARG A 339 13.54 -3.28 -32.97
CA ARG A 339 14.04 -4.66 -32.81
C ARG A 339 15.52 -4.75 -32.42
N GLN A 340 16.30 -3.70 -32.66
CA GLN A 340 17.71 -3.59 -32.25
C GLN A 340 17.87 -2.94 -30.86
N MET A 341 16.78 -2.75 -30.12
CA MET A 341 16.75 -2.10 -28.81
C MET A 341 17.19 -0.62 -28.84
N ARG A 342 17.10 0.05 -29.99
CA ARG A 342 17.41 1.48 -30.11
C ARG A 342 16.17 2.29 -29.81
N ILE A 343 16.33 3.32 -28.97
CA ILE A 343 15.24 4.21 -28.61
C ILE A 343 14.95 5.14 -29.79
N VAL A 344 13.70 5.10 -30.27
CA VAL A 344 13.21 5.91 -31.40
C VAL A 344 12.42 7.12 -30.90
N GLN A 345 11.68 6.96 -29.82
CA GLN A 345 10.86 8.02 -29.25
C GLN A 345 10.86 7.92 -27.73
N ALA A 346 10.85 9.08 -27.06
CA ALA A 346 10.76 9.16 -25.62
C ALA A 346 9.84 10.28 -25.16
N GLY A 347 9.25 10.10 -23.98
CA GLY A 347 8.44 11.12 -23.33
C GLY A 347 9.26 12.31 -22.88
N LYS A 348 8.60 13.46 -22.72
CA LYS A 348 9.27 14.72 -22.36
C LYS A 348 9.94 14.68 -21.00
N ALA A 349 9.30 14.07 -20.00
CA ALA A 349 9.86 13.97 -18.65
C ALA A 349 11.06 13.02 -18.63
N VAL A 350 10.93 11.87 -19.30
CA VAL A 350 12.01 10.88 -19.46
C VAL A 350 13.23 11.50 -20.14
N SER A 351 13.04 12.18 -21.27
CA SER A 351 14.14 12.82 -22.01
C SER A 351 14.83 13.92 -21.21
N ARG A 352 14.12 14.60 -20.30
CA ARG A 352 14.70 15.65 -19.45
C ARG A 352 15.49 15.07 -18.28
N VAL A 353 14.95 14.03 -17.62
CA VAL A 353 15.58 13.41 -16.44
C VAL A 353 16.72 12.47 -16.83
N ILE A 354 16.62 11.86 -18.01
CA ILE A 354 17.57 10.92 -18.58
C ILE A 354 18.03 11.46 -19.95
N PRO A 355 18.92 12.48 -19.98
CA PRO A 355 19.31 13.15 -21.22
C PRO A 355 19.92 12.23 -22.28
N ARG A 356 20.56 11.12 -21.85
CA ARG A 356 21.15 10.13 -22.76
C ARG A 356 20.12 9.52 -23.73
N VAL A 357 18.84 9.46 -23.33
CA VAL A 357 17.75 8.98 -24.18
C VAL A 357 17.50 9.88 -25.39
N ALA A 358 17.87 11.17 -25.30
CA ALA A 358 17.73 12.12 -26.39
C ALA A 358 18.94 12.11 -27.36
N GLU A 359 20.00 11.33 -27.06
CA GLU A 359 21.14 11.16 -27.96
C GLU A 359 20.74 10.29 -29.16
N GLU A 360 21.27 10.62 -30.35
CA GLU A 360 21.02 9.82 -31.56
C GLU A 360 21.60 8.41 -31.39
N ASN A 361 20.82 7.40 -31.78
CA ASN A 361 21.17 5.97 -31.71
C ASN A 361 21.42 5.42 -30.30
N CYS A 362 20.79 6.00 -29.27
CA CYS A 362 20.87 5.47 -27.91
C CYS A 362 20.22 4.06 -27.79
N SER A 363 20.96 3.10 -27.24
CA SER A 363 20.42 1.77 -26.91
C SER A 363 19.74 1.76 -25.54
N LEU A 364 18.57 1.13 -25.45
CA LEU A 364 17.83 0.98 -24.19
C LEU A 364 18.69 0.35 -23.09
N ILE A 365 19.49 -0.64 -23.46
CA ILE A 365 20.29 -1.45 -22.52
C ILE A 365 21.41 -0.63 -21.86
N GLU A 366 21.87 0.44 -22.50
CA GLU A 366 22.90 1.33 -21.96
C GLU A 366 22.38 2.29 -20.89
N VAL A 367 21.07 2.55 -20.92
CA VAL A 367 20.42 3.55 -20.08
C VAL A 367 19.69 2.92 -18.92
N VAL A 368 19.04 1.78 -19.17
CA VAL A 368 18.22 1.09 -18.17
C VAL A 368 18.61 -0.37 -18.02
N GLU A 369 18.29 -0.93 -16.85
CA GLU A 369 18.37 -2.34 -16.53
C GLU A 369 16.99 -2.83 -16.07
N ALA A 370 16.63 -4.06 -16.41
CA ALA A 370 15.41 -4.68 -15.90
C ALA A 370 15.65 -5.19 -14.48
N ILE A 371 14.86 -4.69 -13.53
CA ILE A 371 14.75 -5.31 -12.20
C ILE A 371 13.76 -6.46 -12.26
N ARG A 372 12.62 -6.25 -12.96
CA ARG A 372 11.57 -7.25 -13.11
C ARG A 372 10.98 -7.17 -14.53
N PRO A 373 10.62 -8.31 -15.13
CA PRO A 373 11.06 -9.68 -14.78
C PRO A 373 12.60 -9.86 -14.87
N HIS A 374 13.14 -10.87 -14.19
CA HIS A 374 14.57 -11.21 -14.24
C HIS A 374 14.91 -11.93 -15.55
N LEU A 375 14.94 -11.17 -16.65
CA LEU A 375 15.30 -11.66 -17.98
C LEU A 375 16.31 -10.74 -18.65
N GLN A 376 17.02 -11.26 -19.65
CA GLN A 376 17.85 -10.43 -20.50
C GLN A 376 16.94 -9.55 -21.37
N LEU A 377 17.14 -8.23 -21.31
CA LEU A 377 16.41 -7.26 -22.12
C LEU A 377 16.81 -7.38 -23.60
N ASN A 378 16.14 -8.26 -24.32
CA ASN A 378 16.18 -8.34 -25.77
C ASN A 378 14.73 -8.32 -26.30
N PHE A 379 14.56 -8.04 -27.59
CA PHE A 379 13.24 -7.86 -28.18
C PHE A 379 12.37 -9.12 -28.07
N GLU A 380 12.95 -10.29 -28.31
CA GLU A 380 12.25 -11.59 -28.32
C GLU A 380 11.77 -11.98 -26.92
N ASN A 381 12.61 -11.84 -25.89
CA ASN A 381 12.21 -12.13 -24.50
C ASN A 381 11.12 -11.17 -24.02
N ILE A 382 11.17 -9.89 -24.44
CA ILE A 382 10.13 -8.91 -24.09
C ILE A 382 8.81 -9.31 -24.74
N LEU A 383 8.84 -9.71 -26.01
CA LEU A 383 7.65 -10.16 -26.74
C LEU A 383 7.06 -11.45 -26.15
N SER A 384 7.91 -12.38 -25.69
CA SER A 384 7.47 -13.59 -24.99
C SER A 384 6.80 -13.29 -23.65
N HIS A 385 7.21 -12.22 -22.95
CA HIS A 385 6.68 -11.82 -21.64
C HIS A 385 5.97 -10.47 -21.70
N ILE A 386 5.22 -10.21 -22.77
CA ILE A 386 4.63 -8.89 -23.06
C ILE A 386 3.62 -8.43 -22.02
N ASN A 387 2.86 -9.37 -21.44
CA ASN A 387 1.84 -9.10 -20.42
C ASN A 387 2.43 -8.88 -19.03
N THR A 388 3.71 -9.19 -18.82
CA THR A 388 4.35 -8.97 -17.53
C THR A 388 4.58 -7.48 -17.27
N ILE A 389 4.48 -7.09 -16.01
CA ILE A 389 4.77 -5.71 -15.61
C ILE A 389 6.27 -5.53 -15.48
N TYR A 390 6.83 -4.64 -16.30
CA TYR A 390 8.25 -4.32 -16.29
C TYR A 390 8.55 -3.26 -15.24
N VAL A 391 9.63 -3.48 -14.50
CA VAL A 391 10.25 -2.47 -13.64
C VAL A 391 11.67 -2.25 -14.13
N LEU A 392 11.87 -1.13 -14.82
CA LEU A 392 13.16 -0.71 -15.33
C LEU A 392 13.79 0.29 -14.36
N GLN A 393 15.10 0.19 -14.16
CA GLN A 393 15.87 1.13 -13.36
C GLN A 393 16.94 1.78 -14.23
N THR A 394 17.13 3.08 -14.08
CA THR A 394 18.21 3.78 -14.77
C THR A 394 19.57 3.34 -14.23
N ARG A 395 20.53 3.09 -15.13
CA ARG A 395 21.92 2.80 -14.78
C ARG A 395 22.61 4.02 -14.16
N GLN A 396 23.68 3.76 -13.41
CA GLN A 396 24.49 4.84 -12.83
C GLN A 396 25.05 5.75 -13.94
N GLY A 397 24.89 7.06 -13.76
CA GLY A 397 25.35 8.06 -14.73
C GLY A 397 24.42 8.32 -15.91
N ALA A 398 23.27 7.63 -16.00
CA ALA A 398 22.25 7.93 -17.02
C ALA A 398 21.43 9.19 -16.71
N MET A 399 21.28 9.53 -15.42
CA MET A 399 20.54 10.69 -14.96
C MET A 399 21.40 11.95 -14.84
N SER A 400 20.75 13.12 -14.92
CA SER A 400 21.39 14.42 -14.68
C SER A 400 22.01 14.51 -13.28
N SER A 401 23.25 15.02 -13.19
CA SER A 401 24.07 15.03 -11.96
C SER A 401 23.62 16.01 -10.87
N ARG A 402 22.48 16.70 -11.04
CA ARG A 402 22.03 17.77 -10.15
C ARG A 402 21.35 17.29 -8.87
N HIS A 403 20.98 16.02 -8.75
CA HIS A 403 20.15 15.51 -7.66
C HIS A 403 20.83 14.38 -6.87
N GLU A 404 20.51 14.29 -5.56
CA GLU A 404 21.15 13.40 -4.59
C GLU A 404 20.93 11.91 -4.86
N GLN A 405 19.78 11.52 -5.41
CA GLN A 405 19.51 10.14 -5.83
C GLN A 405 19.89 9.90 -7.29
N ARG A 406 20.67 8.83 -7.50
CA ARG A 406 21.29 8.49 -8.80
C ARG A 406 20.48 7.52 -9.65
N PHE A 407 19.28 7.12 -9.24
CA PHE A 407 18.47 6.18 -9.99
C PHE A 407 16.98 6.50 -9.95
N LEU A 408 16.32 6.25 -11.08
CA LEU A 408 14.88 6.34 -11.27
C LEU A 408 14.36 4.94 -11.62
N ARG A 409 13.30 4.51 -10.93
CA ARG A 409 12.57 3.28 -11.25
C ARG A 409 11.31 3.63 -12.02
N LEU A 410 11.14 3.04 -13.19
CA LEU A 410 9.98 3.18 -14.06
C LEU A 410 9.24 1.85 -14.05
N LYS A 411 7.98 1.85 -13.59
CA LYS A 411 7.10 0.68 -13.61
C LYS A 411 6.09 0.87 -14.74
N GLY A 412 5.87 -0.14 -15.57
CA GLY A 412 5.02 0.00 -16.74
C GLY A 412 4.82 -1.29 -17.51
N GLN A 413 4.08 -1.20 -18.61
CA GLN A 413 3.79 -2.31 -19.49
C GLN A 413 4.46 -2.10 -20.85
N MET A 414 4.85 -3.21 -21.47
CA MET A 414 5.35 -3.24 -22.85
C MET A 414 4.18 -3.54 -23.79
N MET A 415 4.06 -2.78 -24.86
CA MET A 415 3.06 -2.97 -25.90
C MET A 415 3.77 -3.09 -27.26
N TYR A 416 3.49 -4.16 -27.98
CA TYR A 416 4.03 -4.38 -29.32
C TYR A 416 3.10 -3.73 -30.34
N ILE A 417 3.66 -2.95 -31.26
CA ILE A 417 2.96 -2.24 -32.32
C ILE A 417 3.35 -2.90 -33.66
N PRO A 418 2.51 -3.81 -34.19
CA PRO A 418 2.84 -4.60 -35.38
C PRO A 418 3.15 -3.76 -36.62
N GLU A 419 2.44 -2.64 -36.80
CA GLU A 419 2.52 -1.80 -38.01
C GLU A 419 3.90 -1.13 -38.16
N THR A 420 4.62 -0.95 -37.05
CA THR A 420 5.93 -0.28 -37.03
C THR A 420 7.08 -1.16 -36.55
N ASP A 421 6.81 -2.43 -36.21
CA ASP A 421 7.74 -3.38 -35.58
C ASP A 421 8.50 -2.76 -34.39
N ARG A 422 7.73 -2.18 -33.45
CA ARG A 422 8.27 -1.46 -32.29
C ARG A 422 7.58 -1.87 -31.01
N ILE A 423 8.29 -1.70 -29.90
CA ILE A 423 7.74 -1.85 -28.56
C ILE A 423 7.63 -0.48 -27.90
N LEU A 424 6.43 -0.15 -27.45
CA LEU A 424 6.12 0.99 -26.60
C LEU A 424 6.11 0.54 -25.15
N PHE A 425 7.03 1.07 -24.36
CA PHE A 425 7.01 0.98 -22.90
C PHE A 425 6.27 2.18 -22.32
N GLN A 426 5.00 1.98 -21.96
CA GLN A 426 4.20 2.98 -21.25
C GLN A 426 4.39 2.78 -19.75
N CYS A 427 4.89 3.80 -19.05
CA CYS A 427 5.32 3.66 -17.66
C CYS A 427 5.00 4.88 -16.81
N TYR A 428 5.22 4.73 -15.51
CA TYR A 428 5.15 5.81 -14.53
C TYR A 428 6.34 5.69 -13.56
N PRO A 429 6.81 6.81 -12.98
CA PRO A 429 7.89 6.78 -12.01
C PRO A 429 7.41 6.20 -10.69
N SER A 430 8.20 5.32 -10.09
CA SER A 430 7.95 4.83 -8.73
C SER A 430 8.35 5.92 -7.74
N VAL A 431 7.35 6.69 -7.29
CA VAL A 431 7.49 7.78 -6.31
C VAL A 431 6.43 7.64 -5.21
N MET A 432 6.81 7.92 -3.97
CA MET A 432 5.92 7.75 -2.81
C MET A 432 5.38 9.06 -2.24
N ASN A 433 6.14 10.16 -2.33
CA ASN A 433 5.80 11.46 -1.75
C ASN A 433 6.44 12.60 -2.56
N LEU A 434 6.13 13.84 -2.18
CA LEU A 434 6.65 15.03 -2.87
C LEU A 434 8.17 15.19 -2.73
N ASP A 435 8.73 14.76 -1.60
CA ASP A 435 10.17 14.79 -1.37
C ASP A 435 10.93 13.85 -2.32
N ASP A 436 10.39 12.65 -2.58
CA ASP A 436 10.97 11.66 -3.48
C ASP A 436 10.94 12.14 -4.94
N LEU A 437 9.88 12.84 -5.36
CA LEU A 437 9.87 13.53 -6.66
C LEU A 437 11.02 14.53 -6.78
N THR A 438 11.20 15.37 -5.77
CA THR A 438 12.25 16.40 -5.75
C THR A 438 13.65 15.77 -5.75
N LYS A 439 13.86 14.69 -4.99
CA LYS A 439 15.11 13.92 -4.95
C LYS A 439 15.45 13.26 -6.29
N LYS A 440 14.45 12.92 -7.10
CA LYS A 440 14.61 12.32 -8.44
C LYS A 440 14.64 13.35 -9.57
N GLY A 441 14.60 14.65 -9.26
CA GLY A 441 14.57 15.72 -10.27
C GLY A 441 13.28 15.77 -11.08
N LEU A 442 12.20 15.27 -10.51
CA LEU A 442 10.86 15.27 -11.08
C LEU A 442 10.00 16.34 -10.43
N TYR A 443 9.06 16.87 -11.19
CA TYR A 443 8.05 17.81 -10.73
C TYR A 443 6.68 17.17 -10.79
N ILE A 444 5.75 17.62 -9.95
CA ILE A 444 4.36 17.19 -10.01
C ILE A 444 3.70 17.51 -11.36
N SER A 445 4.19 18.54 -12.08
CA SER A 445 3.73 18.89 -13.43
C SER A 445 4.10 17.86 -14.49
N ASP A 446 5.05 16.97 -14.22
CA ASP A 446 5.45 15.90 -15.13
C ASP A 446 4.54 14.69 -15.04
N VAL A 447 3.82 14.53 -13.93
CA VAL A 447 2.85 13.46 -13.74
C VAL A 447 1.49 13.97 -14.25
N PRO A 448 0.98 13.43 -15.37
CA PRO A 448 -0.24 13.94 -15.99
C PRO A 448 -1.46 13.69 -15.11
N LEU A 449 -2.53 14.45 -15.33
CA LEU A 449 -3.75 14.38 -14.50
C LEU A 449 -4.49 13.04 -14.60
N HIS A 450 -4.36 12.33 -15.71
CA HIS A 450 -4.98 11.02 -15.91
C HIS A 450 -4.16 9.87 -15.30
N ASP A 451 -2.94 10.14 -14.82
CA ASP A 451 -2.09 9.14 -14.20
C ASP A 451 -2.38 9.06 -12.70
N ALA A 452 -2.81 7.89 -12.24
CA ALA A 452 -3.14 7.61 -10.85
C ALA A 452 -1.94 7.81 -9.90
N ALA A 453 -0.70 7.78 -10.40
CA ALA A 453 0.49 8.09 -9.61
C ALA A 453 0.44 9.51 -9.03
N ARG A 454 -0.22 10.47 -9.74
CA ARG A 454 -0.39 11.83 -9.25
C ARG A 454 -1.25 11.87 -7.99
N ASP A 455 -2.39 11.19 -8.03
CA ASP A 455 -3.30 11.11 -6.89
C ASP A 455 -2.66 10.38 -5.73
N LEU A 456 -1.88 9.32 -5.99
CA LEU A 456 -1.16 8.59 -4.95
C LEU A 456 -0.16 9.49 -4.20
N VAL A 457 0.61 10.30 -4.93
CA VAL A 457 1.57 11.25 -4.32
C VAL A 457 0.84 12.35 -3.54
N LEU A 458 -0.32 12.83 -4.01
CA LEU A 458 -1.08 13.84 -3.27
C LEU A 458 -1.80 13.25 -2.05
N LEU A 459 -2.23 11.99 -2.13
CA LEU A 459 -2.82 11.26 -1.02
C LEU A 459 -1.81 11.03 0.10
N SER A 460 -0.52 10.83 -0.19
CA SER A 460 0.49 10.67 0.87
C SER A 460 0.57 11.91 1.77
N GLU A 461 0.56 13.10 1.17
CA GLU A 461 0.55 14.38 1.91
C GLU A 461 -0.73 14.55 2.73
N LYS A 462 -1.87 14.18 2.13
CA LYS A 462 -3.17 14.21 2.82
C LYS A 462 -3.17 13.27 4.02
N PHE A 463 -2.72 12.03 3.86
CA PHE A 463 -2.63 11.06 4.94
C PHE A 463 -1.68 11.53 6.05
N GLU A 464 -0.55 12.14 5.70
CA GLU A 464 0.37 12.70 6.69
C GLU A 464 -0.27 13.86 7.47
N ALA A 465 -1.00 14.75 6.79
CA ALA A 465 -1.72 15.85 7.43
C ALA A 465 -2.85 15.35 8.34
N GLU A 466 -3.65 14.38 7.89
CA GLU A 466 -4.71 13.75 8.68
C GLU A 466 -4.13 13.02 9.90
N TYR A 467 -3.00 12.34 9.75
CA TYR A 467 -2.30 11.69 10.86
C TYR A 467 -1.83 12.73 11.90
N LYS A 468 -1.21 13.83 11.45
CA LYS A 468 -0.80 14.94 12.34
C LYS A 468 -2.00 15.57 13.06
N LEU A 469 -3.11 15.79 12.35
CA LEU A 469 -4.34 16.33 12.93
C LEU A 469 -4.94 15.39 13.97
N THR A 470 -5.05 14.10 13.65
CA THR A 470 -5.59 13.08 14.55
C THR A 470 -4.78 13.02 15.85
N LYS A 471 -3.45 13.02 15.74
CA LYS A 471 -2.55 13.06 16.89
C LYS A 471 -2.71 14.34 17.73
N ASN A 472 -2.89 15.49 17.08
CA ASN A 472 -3.15 16.74 17.79
C ASN A 472 -4.50 16.73 18.51
N LEU A 473 -5.54 16.16 17.89
CA LEU A 473 -6.86 16.00 18.51
C LEU A 473 -6.81 15.07 19.71
N GLU A 474 -6.06 13.97 19.63
CA GLU A 474 -5.82 13.06 20.75
C GLU A 474 -5.17 13.83 21.92
N MET A 475 -4.05 14.53 21.66
CA MET A 475 -3.34 15.30 22.69
C MET A 475 -4.21 16.43 23.29
N LEU A 476 -5.01 17.12 22.48
CA LEU A 476 -5.94 18.15 22.95
C LEU A 476 -7.06 17.55 23.79
N THR A 477 -7.58 16.39 23.41
CA THR A 477 -8.61 15.67 24.16
C THR A 477 -8.08 15.25 25.53
N ASP A 478 -6.86 14.72 25.58
CA ASP A 478 -6.21 14.36 26.85
C ASP A 478 -6.00 15.56 27.76
N LYS A 479 -5.51 16.68 27.20
CA LYS A 479 -5.36 17.94 27.94
C LYS A 479 -6.72 18.44 28.43
N LEU A 480 -7.76 18.39 27.60
CA LEU A 480 -9.11 18.82 27.98
C LEU A 480 -9.64 17.96 29.13
N GLN A 481 -9.51 16.64 29.06
CA GLN A 481 -9.91 15.73 30.13
C GLN A 481 -9.16 16.04 31.44
N GLN A 482 -7.86 16.32 31.37
CA GLN A 482 -7.07 16.69 32.53
C GLN A 482 -7.56 18.01 33.14
N THR A 483 -7.72 19.06 32.33
CA THR A 483 -8.22 20.35 32.81
C THR A 483 -9.63 20.25 33.42
N PHE A 484 -10.49 19.39 32.87
CA PHE A 484 -11.82 19.14 33.42
C PHE A 484 -11.75 18.47 34.81
N ARG A 485 -10.85 17.51 35.00
CA ARG A 485 -10.62 16.88 36.31
C ARG A 485 -10.11 17.89 37.34
N ASP A 486 -9.17 18.74 36.94
CA ASP A 486 -8.62 19.78 37.81
C ASP A 486 -9.68 20.83 38.17
N LEU A 487 -10.51 21.23 37.20
CA LEU A 487 -11.64 22.13 37.41
C LEU A 487 -12.68 21.55 38.38
N GLU A 488 -13.05 20.27 38.23
CA GLU A 488 -14.00 19.63 39.13
C GLU A 488 -13.43 19.48 40.56
N SER A 489 -12.12 19.22 40.69
CA SER A 489 -11.41 19.23 41.98
C SER A 489 -11.48 20.62 42.64
N GLU A 490 -11.17 21.69 41.91
CA GLU A 490 -11.22 23.06 42.44
C GLU A 490 -12.66 23.50 42.78
N LYS A 491 -13.63 23.11 41.97
CA LYS A 491 -15.06 23.31 42.27
C LYS A 491 -15.46 22.59 43.55
N GLN A 492 -15.04 21.34 43.76
CA GLN A 492 -15.32 20.61 45.00
C GLN A 492 -14.67 21.26 46.22
N LYS A 493 -13.43 21.75 46.11
CA LYS A 493 -12.77 22.52 47.18
C LYS A 493 -13.56 23.79 47.51
N THR A 494 -13.98 24.53 46.48
CA THR A 494 -14.76 25.76 46.63
C THR A 494 -16.12 25.48 47.28
N ASP A 495 -16.82 24.45 46.82
CA ASP A 495 -18.09 24.00 47.41
C ASP A 495 -17.90 23.61 48.88
N ARG A 496 -16.84 22.84 49.20
CA ARG A 496 -16.53 22.43 50.57
C ARG A 496 -16.30 23.63 51.50
N LEU A 497 -15.57 24.64 51.04
CA LEU A 497 -15.33 25.87 51.80
C LEU A 497 -16.63 26.66 52.02
N LEU A 498 -17.49 26.76 51.00
CA LEU A 498 -18.78 27.44 51.13
C LEU A 498 -19.69 26.77 52.17
N TYR A 499 -19.76 25.43 52.14
CA TYR A 499 -20.53 24.64 53.10
C TYR A 499 -19.89 24.55 54.50
N SER A 500 -18.60 24.85 54.66
CA SER A 500 -17.95 24.88 55.97
C SER A 500 -18.22 26.18 56.73
N VAL A 501 -18.43 27.29 56.02
CA VAL A 501 -18.67 28.61 56.64
C VAL A 501 -20.16 28.86 56.86
N LEU A 502 -21.02 28.47 55.92
CA LEU A 502 -22.45 28.80 55.94
C LEU A 502 -23.34 27.55 56.14
N PRO A 503 -24.54 27.68 56.74
CA PRO A 503 -25.48 26.57 56.81
C PRO A 503 -25.86 26.09 55.41
N LYS A 504 -26.00 24.77 55.20
CA LYS A 504 -26.30 24.16 53.88
C LYS A 504 -27.49 24.81 53.16
N SER A 505 -28.54 25.17 53.89
CA SER A 505 -29.72 25.86 53.32
C SER A 505 -29.39 27.24 52.76
N VAL A 506 -28.50 28.00 53.40
CA VAL A 506 -28.12 29.35 52.96
C VAL A 506 -27.07 29.26 51.86
N ALA A 507 -26.09 28.36 52.00
CA ALA A 507 -25.07 28.08 50.99
C ALA A 507 -25.69 27.64 49.65
N ASN A 508 -26.73 26.80 49.68
CA ASN A 508 -27.44 26.37 48.46
C ASN A 508 -28.19 27.52 47.76
N GLU A 509 -28.90 28.37 48.51
CA GLU A 509 -29.60 29.53 47.91
C GLU A 509 -28.59 30.53 47.31
N LEU A 510 -27.48 30.80 48.01
CA LEU A 510 -26.41 31.66 47.51
C LEU A 510 -25.71 31.07 46.28
N ARG A 511 -25.51 29.75 46.23
CA ARG A 511 -24.96 29.04 45.06
C ARG A 511 -25.82 29.23 43.82
N HIS A 512 -27.14 29.31 43.99
CA HIS A 512 -28.09 29.59 42.92
C HIS A 512 -28.30 31.10 42.67
N GLN A 513 -27.44 31.96 43.24
CA GLN A 513 -27.53 33.43 43.15
C GLN A 513 -28.88 34.00 43.62
N ARG A 514 -29.57 33.29 44.51
CA ARG A 514 -30.84 33.74 45.08
C ARG A 514 -30.57 34.58 46.32
N PRO A 515 -31.22 35.74 46.47
CA PRO A 515 -31.09 36.55 47.68
C PRO A 515 -31.67 35.78 48.88
N VAL A 516 -30.93 35.73 49.98
CA VAL A 516 -31.40 35.09 51.22
C VAL A 516 -31.97 36.17 52.14
N PRO A 517 -33.30 36.32 52.27
CA PRO A 517 -33.89 37.35 53.11
C PRO A 517 -33.65 37.05 54.60
N PRO A 518 -33.57 38.08 55.45
CA PRO A 518 -33.44 37.89 56.90
C PRO A 518 -34.64 37.13 57.45
N LYS A 519 -34.38 36.13 58.30
CA LYS A 519 -35.41 35.29 58.94
C LYS A 519 -35.39 35.48 60.46
N ARG A 520 -36.57 35.67 61.04
CA ARG A 520 -36.79 35.64 62.49
C ARG A 520 -37.08 34.19 62.91
N TYR A 521 -36.48 33.74 63.99
CA TYR A 521 -36.70 32.42 64.58
C TYR A 521 -37.31 32.57 65.97
N ASP A 522 -38.38 31.82 66.26
CA ASP A 522 -39.19 31.99 67.49
C ASP A 522 -38.56 31.34 68.73
N SER A 523 -37.71 30.33 68.56
CA SER A 523 -37.03 29.63 69.66
C SER A 523 -35.61 29.30 69.26
N VAL A 524 -34.65 29.95 69.94
CA VAL A 524 -33.21 29.82 69.68
C VAL A 524 -32.49 29.64 71.00
N THR A 525 -31.67 28.59 71.10
CA THR A 525 -30.80 28.38 72.27
C THR A 525 -29.36 28.75 71.92
N LEU A 526 -28.77 29.60 72.75
CA LEU A 526 -27.39 30.07 72.61
C LEU A 526 -26.54 29.48 73.72
N MET A 527 -25.42 28.85 73.37
CA MET A 527 -24.39 28.44 74.32
C MET A 527 -23.18 29.34 74.20
N PHE A 528 -22.77 29.95 75.31
CA PHE A 528 -21.58 30.78 75.41
C PHE A 528 -20.51 30.05 76.24
N SER A 529 -19.28 30.00 75.74
CA SER A 529 -18.18 29.31 76.40
C SER A 529 -16.89 30.13 76.26
N GLY A 530 -16.41 30.68 77.37
CA GLY A 530 -15.11 31.34 77.47
C GLY A 530 -14.07 30.47 78.19
N ILE A 531 -12.80 30.83 78.06
CA ILE A 531 -11.69 30.27 78.84
C ILE A 531 -11.45 31.20 80.03
N VAL A 532 -11.52 30.66 81.24
CA VAL A 532 -11.31 31.44 82.47
C VAL A 532 -9.84 31.85 82.57
N GLY A 533 -9.57 33.13 82.88
CA GLY A 533 -8.20 33.62 83.03
C GLY A 533 -7.41 33.77 81.72
N PHE A 534 -8.05 33.63 80.56
CA PHE A 534 -7.37 33.69 79.25
C PHE A 534 -6.57 34.98 79.02
N GLY A 535 -7.10 36.13 79.43
CA GLY A 535 -6.39 37.42 79.30
C GLY A 535 -5.09 37.47 80.12
N LEU A 536 -5.09 36.88 81.32
CA LEU A 536 -3.89 36.77 82.16
C LEU A 536 -2.90 35.76 81.58
N TYR A 537 -3.39 34.66 81.02
CA TYR A 537 -2.57 33.64 80.36
C TYR A 537 -1.87 34.20 79.11
N CYS A 538 -2.56 35.03 78.32
CA CYS A 538 -1.96 35.73 77.18
C CYS A 538 -0.92 36.77 77.63
N ALA A 539 -1.23 37.56 78.66
CA ALA A 539 -0.31 38.55 79.20
C ALA A 539 0.96 37.92 79.81
N ALA A 540 0.84 36.73 80.39
CA ALA A 540 1.97 35.98 80.96
C ALA A 540 2.90 35.35 79.91
N ASN A 541 2.43 35.16 78.66
CA ASN A 541 3.15 34.48 77.58
C ASN A 541 3.25 35.41 76.35
N THR A 542 3.92 36.55 76.53
CA THR A 542 4.06 37.60 75.49
C THR A 542 5.21 37.31 74.51
N ASP A 543 6.04 36.32 74.81
CA ASP A 543 7.14 35.87 73.96
C ASP A 543 6.63 35.13 72.70
N PRO A 544 7.38 35.11 71.59
CA PRO A 544 6.96 34.45 70.34
C PRO A 544 6.65 32.94 70.51
N ASP A 545 7.41 32.24 71.37
CA ASP A 545 7.18 30.83 71.65
C ASP A 545 5.93 30.61 72.52
N GLY A 546 5.69 31.49 73.49
CA GLY A 546 4.47 31.59 74.29
C GLY A 546 3.23 31.86 73.44
N ALA A 547 3.32 32.78 72.48
CA ALA A 547 2.25 33.07 71.53
C ALA A 547 1.89 31.84 70.67
N MET A 548 2.90 31.11 70.17
CA MET A 548 2.67 29.87 69.42
C MET A 548 2.05 28.76 70.29
N LYS A 549 2.41 28.67 71.57
CA LYS A 549 1.75 27.76 72.53
C LYS A 549 0.26 28.10 72.69
N ILE A 550 -0.09 29.38 72.79
CA ILE A 550 -1.49 29.84 72.85
C ILE A 550 -2.25 29.46 71.57
N VAL A 551 -1.67 29.70 70.39
CA VAL A 551 -2.30 29.35 69.10
C VAL A 551 -2.51 27.85 68.99
N LYS A 552 -1.53 27.03 69.39
CA LYS A 552 -1.64 25.57 69.38
C LYS A 552 -2.75 25.08 70.32
N MET A 553 -2.79 25.59 71.55
CA MET A 553 -3.84 25.27 72.52
C MET A 553 -5.25 25.64 71.99
N LEU A 554 -5.40 26.83 71.40
CA LEU A 554 -6.67 27.26 70.80
C LEU A 554 -7.07 26.38 69.60
N ASN A 555 -6.13 26.04 68.73
CA ASN A 555 -6.39 25.17 67.58
C ASN A 555 -6.81 23.76 68.00
N GLU A 556 -6.16 23.18 69.02
CA GLU A 556 -6.55 21.87 69.59
C GLU A 556 -7.96 21.94 70.18
N LEU A 557 -8.24 22.97 70.99
CA LEU A 557 -9.55 23.18 71.58
C LEU A 557 -10.65 23.37 70.52
N TYR A 558 -10.40 24.20 69.50
CA TYR A 558 -11.36 24.43 68.41
C TYR A 558 -11.55 23.19 67.55
N THR A 559 -10.52 22.39 67.31
CA THR A 559 -10.63 21.13 66.57
C THR A 559 -11.54 20.13 67.31
N VAL A 560 -11.40 20.05 68.64
CA VAL A 560 -12.30 19.21 69.47
C VAL A 560 -13.73 19.74 69.42
N PHE A 561 -13.94 21.06 69.53
CA PHE A 561 -15.27 21.66 69.39
C PHE A 561 -15.87 21.47 68.00
N ASP A 562 -15.08 21.55 66.94
CA ASP A 562 -15.53 21.33 65.56
C ASP A 562 -15.93 19.88 65.34
N ALA A 563 -15.19 18.91 65.90
CA ALA A 563 -15.58 17.50 65.89
C ALA A 563 -16.86 17.22 66.70
N LEU A 564 -17.10 17.96 67.79
CA LEU A 564 -18.32 17.84 68.58
C LEU A 564 -19.53 18.55 67.94
N THR A 565 -19.30 19.61 67.17
CA THR A 565 -20.33 20.40 66.48
C THR A 565 -20.54 20.01 65.02
N ASP A 566 -19.82 18.98 64.52
CA ASP A 566 -19.93 18.54 63.13
C ASP A 566 -21.38 18.18 62.77
N SER A 567 -21.85 18.78 61.67
CA SER A 567 -23.16 18.57 61.07
C SER A 567 -23.48 17.11 60.74
N LYS A 568 -22.48 16.22 60.60
CA LYS A 568 -22.69 14.77 60.40
C LYS A 568 -23.04 14.04 61.70
N ARG A 569 -22.51 14.49 62.84
CA ARG A 569 -22.72 13.86 64.15
C ARG A 569 -23.89 14.49 64.90
N ASN A 570 -24.06 15.81 64.75
CA ASN A 570 -25.11 16.58 65.39
C ASN A 570 -25.77 17.53 64.37
N LEU A 571 -26.82 17.04 63.70
CA LEU A 571 -27.59 17.79 62.69
C LEU A 571 -28.27 19.07 63.24
N ASN A 572 -28.38 19.22 64.56
CA ASN A 572 -29.18 20.24 65.23
C ASN A 572 -28.36 21.42 65.78
N VAL A 573 -27.05 21.45 65.52
CA VAL A 573 -26.11 22.41 66.10
C VAL A 573 -25.34 23.07 64.97
N TYR A 574 -25.18 24.39 65.05
CA TYR A 574 -24.43 25.17 64.08
C TYR A 574 -23.45 26.11 64.80
N LYS A 575 -22.19 26.07 64.37
CA LYS A 575 -21.13 26.97 64.83
C LYS A 575 -21.10 28.21 63.92
N PRO A 576 -21.38 29.41 64.46
CA PRO A 576 -21.27 30.67 63.74
C PRO A 576 -19.80 31.11 63.61
N GLN A 577 -19.45 31.80 62.53
CA GLN A 577 -18.16 32.47 62.41
C GLN A 577 -18.11 33.70 63.35
N ARG A 578 -17.02 33.90 64.12
CA ARG A 578 -16.79 35.12 64.92
C ARG A 578 -15.33 35.58 64.88
N PHE A 579 -15.14 36.87 65.18
CA PHE A 579 -13.87 37.60 65.11
C PHE A 579 -13.16 37.86 66.45
N SER A 580 -13.69 37.46 67.62
CA SER A 580 -13.07 37.81 68.93
C SER A 580 -12.91 36.64 69.89
N GLY A 581 -11.66 36.36 70.30
CA GLY A 581 -11.19 35.18 71.05
C GLY A 581 -11.64 35.01 72.51
N HIS A 582 -12.71 35.65 72.96
CA HIS A 582 -13.17 35.55 74.37
C HIS A 582 -14.40 34.66 74.57
N LEU A 583 -15.15 34.33 73.52
CA LEU A 583 -16.39 33.55 73.65
C LEU A 583 -16.66 32.67 72.43
N ILE A 584 -16.67 31.35 72.64
CA ILE A 584 -17.25 30.36 71.73
C ILE A 584 -18.76 30.46 71.88
N THR A 585 -19.46 30.74 70.78
CA THR A 585 -20.92 30.72 70.77
C THR A 585 -21.37 29.56 69.90
N ILE A 586 -22.19 28.67 70.43
CA ILE A 586 -22.79 27.57 69.67
C ILE A 586 -24.30 27.81 69.62
N PHE A 587 -24.86 27.80 68.41
CA PHE A 587 -26.30 27.91 68.20
C PHE A 587 -26.89 26.49 68.09
N ALA A 588 -27.92 26.19 68.87
CA ALA A 588 -28.75 25.02 68.62
C ALA A 588 -30.03 25.48 67.93
N THR A 589 -29.99 25.64 66.61
CA THR A 589 -31.16 25.97 65.80
C THR A 589 -31.21 25.10 64.56
N GLN A 590 -32.32 24.39 64.38
CA GLN A 590 -32.66 23.74 63.13
C GLN A 590 -33.46 24.72 62.24
N PRO A 591 -33.34 24.61 60.90
CA PRO A 591 -34.36 25.07 59.96
C PRO A 591 -35.65 24.22 59.99
N LYS A 592 -35.62 22.98 60.53
CA LYS A 592 -36.79 22.10 60.70
C LYS A 592 -37.19 22.01 62.18
N ARG A 593 -38.41 22.47 62.51
CA ARG A 593 -38.98 22.52 63.87
C ARG A 593 -38.70 21.22 64.66
N CYS A 594 -37.86 21.30 65.69
CA CYS A 594 -37.70 20.28 66.72
C CYS A 594 -38.30 20.77 68.04
N ASN A 595 -38.77 19.84 68.87
CA ASN A 595 -39.38 20.14 70.17
C ASN A 595 -38.42 20.94 71.08
N PHE A 596 -38.96 21.94 71.79
CA PHE A 596 -38.24 22.85 72.70
C PHE A 596 -37.30 22.10 73.69
N TRP A 597 -37.78 20.98 74.25
CA TRP A 597 -37.03 20.13 75.18
C TRP A 597 -35.78 19.49 74.57
N LEU A 598 -35.81 19.19 73.26
CA LEU A 598 -34.69 18.55 72.56
C LEU A 598 -33.53 19.53 72.30
N HIS A 599 -33.83 20.82 72.02
CA HIS A 599 -32.82 21.87 71.86
C HIS A 599 -32.06 22.12 73.17
N LEU A 600 -32.80 22.19 74.29
CA LEU A 600 -32.21 22.37 75.61
C LEU A 600 -31.38 21.14 76.03
N TRP A 601 -31.90 19.93 75.79
CA TRP A 601 -31.20 18.68 76.08
C TRP A 601 -29.90 18.52 75.30
N VAL A 602 -29.89 18.77 73.98
CA VAL A 602 -28.68 18.69 73.15
C VAL A 602 -27.64 19.72 73.59
N THR A 603 -28.07 20.96 73.87
CA THR A 603 -27.15 22.02 74.34
C THR A 603 -26.56 21.68 75.71
N CYS A 604 -27.39 21.17 76.64
CA CYS A 604 -26.94 20.68 77.94
C CYS A 604 -25.99 19.48 77.80
N GLN A 605 -26.27 18.53 76.92
CA GLN A 605 -25.40 17.38 76.69
C GLN A 605 -24.05 17.77 76.06
N MET A 606 -24.02 18.80 75.20
CA MET A 606 -22.77 19.38 74.71
C MET A 606 -22.01 20.12 75.80
N SER A 607 -22.70 20.82 76.69
CA SER A 607 -22.08 21.47 77.85
C SER A 607 -21.54 20.45 78.87
N ILE A 608 -22.18 19.29 79.00
CA ILE A 608 -21.72 18.19 79.87
C ILE A 608 -20.47 17.52 79.26
N ARG A 609 -20.45 17.28 77.94
CA ARG A 609 -19.28 16.73 77.23
C ARG A 609 -18.05 17.66 77.17
N LYS A 610 -18.21 18.92 77.61
CA LYS A 610 -17.13 19.91 77.75
C LYS A 610 -16.34 19.72 79.05
N HIS A 611 -16.98 19.21 80.10
CA HIS A 611 -16.34 18.80 81.35
C HIS A 611 -15.85 17.37 81.23
#